data_AF-A0A522WSJ2-F1
#
_entry.id   AF-A0A522WSJ2-F1
#
_cell.length_a   1.000
_cell.length_b   1.000
_cell.length_c   1.000
_cell.angle_alpha   90.00
_cell.angle_beta   90.00
_cell.angle_gamma   90.00
#
_symmetry.space_group_name_H-M   'P 1'
#
loop_
_entity.id
_entity.type
_entity.pdbx_description
1 polymer ?
#
loop_
_entity_poly.entity_id
_entity_poly.type
_entity_poly.pdbx_seq_one_letter_code
_entity_poly.pdbx_strand_id
1 'polypeptide(L)' 'MYDQGQHVTQDYAEAVSWYLKAAEQGNANAQYNLALKYKTGQGVTKDDTKAAYWYRKAAEGR' A
#
# COMPACT_ATOMS: atom_id res chain seq x y z
N MET A 1 -2.93 -3.16 29.84
CA MET A 1 -2.15 -3.66 28.70
C MET A 1 -2.75 -3.03 27.46
N TYR A 2 -2.12 -1.99 26.92
CA TYR A 2 -2.65 -1.31 25.74
C TYR A 2 -2.38 -2.21 24.53
N ASP A 3 -3.45 -2.77 23.99
CA ASP A 3 -3.48 -3.41 22.69
C ASP A 3 -3.25 -2.31 21.62
N GLN A 4 -1.99 -1.88 21.48
CA GLN A 4 -1.58 -0.88 20.48
C GLN A 4 -1.43 -1.52 19.08
N GLY A 5 -1.72 -2.82 18.94
CA GLY A 5 -1.67 -3.54 17.67
C GLY A 5 -2.96 -3.39 16.86
N GLN A 6 -4.12 -3.48 17.51
CA GLN A 6 -5.40 -3.53 16.79
C GLN A 6 -5.77 -2.20 16.10
N HIS A 7 -5.59 -1.06 16.77
CA HIS A 7 -5.87 0.26 16.17
C HIS A 7 -4.91 0.58 15.01
N VAL A 8 -3.62 0.32 15.21
CA VAL A 8 -2.58 0.61 14.21
C VAL A 8 -2.78 -0.23 12.94
N THR A 9 -3.27 -1.47 13.08
CA THR A 9 -3.57 -2.32 11.92
C THR A 9 -4.76 -1.80 11.12
N GLN A 10 -5.77 -1.25 11.79
CA GLN A 10 -6.94 -0.63 11.16
C GLN A 10 -6.57 0.65 10.40
N ASP A 11 -5.72 1.51 10.99
CA ASP A 11 -5.20 2.72 10.33
C ASP A 11 -4.42 2.38 9.05
N TYR A 12 -3.65 1.29 9.07
CA TYR A 12 -2.92 0.86 7.86
C TYR A 12 -3.85 0.36 6.76
N ALA A 13 -4.93 -0.34 7.09
CA ALA A 13 -5.90 -0.80 6.09
C ALA A 13 -6.64 0.38 5.42
N GLU A 14 -6.98 1.41 6.20
CA GLU A 14 -7.58 2.63 5.68
C GLU A 14 -6.58 3.42 4.80
N ALA A 15 -5.33 3.55 5.25
CA ALA A 15 -4.27 4.20 4.47
C ALA A 15 -4.03 3.50 3.12
N VAL A 16 -4.03 2.16 3.09
CA VAL A 16 -3.93 1.38 1.83
C VAL A 16 -5.08 1.72 0.89
N SER A 17 -6.30 1.87 1.41
CA SER A 17 -7.47 2.21 0.59
C SER A 17 -7.36 3.60 -0.03
N TRP A 18 -6.79 4.57 0.69
CA TRP A 18 -6.47 5.88 0.13
C TRP A 18 -5.36 5.83 -0.93
N TYR A 19 -4.30 5.05 -0.67
CA TYR A 19 -3.24 4.85 -1.66
C TYR A 19 -3.74 4.13 -2.92
N LEU A 20 -4.68 3.19 -2.80
CA LEU A 20 -5.33 2.55 -3.96
C LEU A 20 -6.01 3.58 -4.85
N LYS A 21 -6.88 4.42 -4.29
CA LYS A 21 -7.59 5.46 -5.05
C LYS A 21 -6.64 6.41 -5.76
N ALA A 22 -5.56 6.82 -5.10
CA ALA A 22 -4.56 7.71 -5.70
C ALA A 22 -3.69 6.98 -6.75
N ALA A 23 -3.35 5.71 -6.50
CA ALA A 23 -2.57 4.88 -7.41
C ALA A 23 -3.34 4.56 -8.70
N GLU A 24 -4.66 4.40 -8.61
CA GLU A 24 -5.57 4.25 -9.76
C GLU A 24 -5.64 5.53 -10.61
N GLN A 25 -5.53 6.70 -9.99
CA GLN A 25 -5.44 7.99 -10.70
C GLN A 25 -4.08 8.26 -11.35
N GLY A 26 -3.16 7.28 -11.33
CA GLY A 26 -1.83 7.43 -11.93
C GLY A 26 -0.80 8.13 -11.04
N ASN A 27 -1.09 8.35 -9.76
CA ASN A 27 -0.12 8.96 -8.86
C ASN A 27 1.03 7.98 -8.56
N ALA A 28 2.21 8.23 -9.13
CA ALA A 28 3.39 7.38 -8.97
C ALA A 28 3.83 7.22 -7.51
N ASN A 29 3.70 8.27 -6.68
CA ASN A 29 4.03 8.19 -5.25
C ASN A 29 3.07 7.27 -4.50
N ALA A 30 1.77 7.32 -4.84
CA ALA A 30 0.78 6.43 -4.25
C ALA A 30 0.99 4.97 -4.70
N GLN A 31 1.32 4.74 -5.97
CA GLN A 31 1.65 3.42 -6.50
C GLN A 31 2.88 2.83 -5.79
N TYR A 32 3.93 3.62 -5.57
CA TYR A 32 5.13 3.20 -4.82
C TYR A 32 4.81 2.85 -3.36
N ASN A 33 4.05 3.70 -2.66
CA ASN A 33 3.66 3.44 -1.27
C ASN A 33 2.77 2.20 -1.13
N LEU A 34 1.84 2.01 -2.07
CA LEU A 34 0.99 0.82 -2.11
C LEU A 34 1.80 -0.45 -2.33
N ALA A 35 2.80 -0.39 -3.22
CA ALA A 35 3.72 -1.49 -3.46
C ALA A 35 4.51 -1.86 -2.18
N LEU A 36 4.97 -0.87 -1.42
CA LEU A 36 5.62 -1.09 -0.13
C LEU A 36 4.69 -1.79 0.87
N LYS A 37 3.42 -1.36 0.97
CA LYS A 37 2.45 -1.99 1.89
C LYS A 37 2.18 -3.46 1.56
N TYR A 38 2.05 -3.80 0.28
CA TYR A 38 1.95 -5.19 -0.17
C TYR A 38 3.23 -5.99 0.07
N LYS A 39 4.42 -5.38 -0.07
CA LYS A 39 5.70 -6.05 0.24
C LYS A 39 5.85 -6.36 1.73
N THR A 40 5.44 -5.43 2.60
CA THR A 40 5.62 -5.56 4.06
C THR A 40 4.44 -6.24 4.75
N GLY A 41 3.30 -6.40 4.07
CA GLY A 41 2.07 -6.89 4.69
C GLY A 41 1.48 -5.94 5.74
N GLN A 42 1.69 -4.63 5.57
CA GLN A 42 1.21 -3.63 6.53
C GLN A 42 -0.16 -3.11 6.11
N GLY A 43 -1.21 -3.47 6.86
CA GLY A 43 -2.60 -3.10 6.54
C GLY A 43 -3.20 -3.88 5.37
N VAL A 44 -2.43 -4.77 4.76
CA VAL A 44 -2.85 -5.72 3.71
C VAL A 44 -2.11 -7.03 3.89
N THR A 45 -2.69 -8.10 3.36
CA THR A 45 -1.95 -9.36 3.20
C THR A 45 -0.72 -9.12 2.33
N LYS A 46 0.43 -9.60 2.79
CA LYS A 46 1.67 -9.53 2.02
C LYS A 46 1.47 -10.22 0.66
N ASP A 47 1.80 -9.51 -0.41
CA ASP A 47 1.70 -10.02 -1.79
C ASP A 47 2.81 -9.39 -2.64
N ASP A 48 3.90 -10.13 -2.82
CA ASP A 48 5.07 -9.65 -3.57
C ASP A 48 4.75 -9.46 -5.07
N THR A 49 3.76 -10.19 -5.60
CA THR A 49 3.26 -10.05 -6.98
C THR A 49 2.57 -8.71 -7.18
N LYS A 50 1.65 -8.35 -6.28
CA LYS A 50 0.99 -7.04 -6.29
C LYS A 50 1.99 -5.91 -6.04
N ALA A 51 2.96 -6.12 -5.15
CA ALA A 51 4.02 -5.14 -4.93
C ALA A 51 4.79 -4.87 -6.23
N ALA A 52 5.24 -5.90 -6.94
CA ALA A 52 5.95 -5.76 -8.20
C ALA A 52 5.10 -5.05 -9.29
N TYR A 53 3.81 -5.38 -9.39
CA TYR A 53 2.88 -4.72 -10.30
C TYR A 53 2.81 -3.21 -10.05
N TRP A 54 2.62 -2.80 -8.80
CA TRP A 54 2.51 -1.38 -8.45
C TRP A 54 3.84 -0.63 -8.57
N TYR A 55 4.97 -1.26 -8.25
CA TYR A 55 6.30 -0.67 -8.50
C TYR A 55 6.55 -0.42 -9.99
N ARG A 56 6.19 -1.39 -10.83
CA ARG A 56 6.33 -1.25 -12.28
C ARG A 56 5.47 -0.09 -12.79
N LYS A 57 4.21 -0.03 -12.38
CA LYS A 57 3.31 1.06 -12.74
C LYS A 57 3.84 2.44 -12.30
N ALA A 58 4.41 2.51 -11.10
CA ALA A 58 5.04 3.74 -10.57
C ALA A 58 6.26 4.18 -11.40
N ALA A 59 7.03 3.22 -11.92
CA ALA A 59 8.18 3.49 -12.78
C ALA A 59 7.79 3.85 -14.22
N GLU A 60 6.68 3.31 -14.72
CA GLU A 60 6.14 3.59 -16.06
C GLU A 60 5.44 4.97 -16.15
N GLY A 61 4.96 5.52 -15.03
CA GLY A 61 4.32 6.85 -14.96
C GLY A 61 5.28 8.04 -14.81
N ARG A 62 6.58 7.86 -15.11
CA ARG A 62 7.62 8.89 -15.03
C ARG A 62 7.82 9.64 -16.35
#